data_AF-A0A4S8RAW7-F1
#
_entry.id   AF-A0A4S8RAW7-F1
#
_cell.length_a   1.000
_cell.length_b   1.000
_cell.length_c   1.000
_cell.angle_alpha   90.00
_cell.angle_beta   90.00
_cell.angle_gamma   90.00
#
_symmetry.space_group_name_H-M   'P 1'
#
loop_
_entity.id
_entity.type
_entity.pdbx_description
1 polymer ?
#
loop_
_entity_poly.entity_id
_entity_poly.type
_entity_poly.pdbx_seq_one_letter_code
_entity_poly.pdbx_strand_id
1 'polypeptide(L)'
;MSLPSRDSPTIKALIEKQKEKERNTIQVRVGKHKNLYTLEKDILYRHAPFLEGACEHYSRGLDHSAINFPQTNDVVFKLFKAWLYKLDLGDADEEIAQWKARKVKTGSKERKLDEGPLIDLDTSKGRGNAIKISDFQRDENLETKSSDLNTISNVALTNFCYPHMANLLDLYLFADMAKLALLKNQCIAKYYKFTKATGYIMTPWLSYMWKYTTKDMLIRKFLLDLLTWEMPPLLFETNSKDFPEELRLELLVNMGYVIQVARYGTLTIEKSNPLNDLNNYYEKVEELDA
;
A
#
# COMPACT_ATOMS: atom_id res chain seq x y z
N MET A 1 -9.59 8.58 56.09
CA MET A 1 -9.75 7.60 55.00
C MET A 1 -8.44 6.84 54.87
N SER A 2 -8.42 5.56 55.25
CA SER A 2 -7.21 4.74 55.25
C SER A 2 -6.92 4.24 53.83
N LEU A 3 -5.71 4.48 53.33
CA LEU A 3 -5.26 3.92 52.04
C LEU A 3 -5.29 2.38 52.13
N PRO A 4 -5.76 1.67 51.09
CA PRO A 4 -5.82 0.22 51.11
C PRO A 4 -4.40 -0.36 51.18
N SER A 5 -4.18 -1.26 52.13
CA SER A 5 -2.91 -1.98 52.34
C SER A 5 -2.53 -2.78 51.09
N ARG A 6 -1.25 -2.72 50.70
CA ARG A 6 -0.64 -3.52 49.62
C ARG A 6 -0.85 -5.03 49.77
N ASP A 7 -1.19 -5.49 50.97
CA ASP A 7 -1.45 -6.90 51.28
C ASP A 7 -2.92 -7.34 51.08
N SER A 8 -3.79 -6.44 50.61
CA SER A 8 -5.17 -6.80 50.28
C SER A 8 -5.22 -7.89 49.20
N PRO A 9 -6.03 -8.96 49.36
CA PRO A 9 -6.18 -10.04 48.38
C PRO A 9 -6.51 -9.52 46.96
N THR A 10 -7.30 -8.45 46.88
CA THR A 10 -7.68 -7.81 45.62
C THR A 10 -6.50 -7.11 44.94
N ILE A 11 -5.63 -6.47 45.73
CA ILE A 11 -4.41 -5.81 45.19
C ILE A 11 -3.41 -6.87 44.74
N LYS A 12 -3.26 -7.97 45.48
CA LYS A 12 -2.43 -9.11 45.07
C LYS A 12 -2.91 -9.74 43.76
N ALA A 13 -4.20 -9.99 43.61
CA ALA A 13 -4.79 -10.52 42.38
C ALA A 13 -4.59 -9.58 41.17
N LEU A 14 -4.71 -8.26 41.37
CA LEU A 14 -4.42 -7.27 40.32
C LEU A 14 -2.94 -7.25 39.92
N ILE A 15 -2.02 -7.37 40.90
CA ILE A 15 -0.58 -7.45 40.64
C ILE A 15 -0.24 -8.76 39.90
N GLU A 16 -0.83 -9.89 40.29
CA GLU A 16 -0.65 -11.19 39.63
C GLU A 16 -1.12 -11.13 38.17
N LYS A 17 -2.32 -10.59 37.93
CA LYS A 17 -2.90 -10.42 36.58
C LYS A 17 -2.07 -9.46 35.72
N GLN A 18 -1.52 -8.41 36.32
CA GLN A 18 -0.61 -7.49 35.64
C GLN A 18 0.71 -8.19 35.26
N LYS A 19 1.29 -8.97 36.18
CA LYS A 19 2.50 -9.77 35.92
C LYS A 19 2.28 -10.83 34.84
N GLU A 20 1.12 -11.46 34.82
CA GLU A 20 0.74 -12.44 33.80
C GLU A 20 0.63 -11.79 32.42
N LYS A 21 0.01 -10.60 32.35
CA LYS A 21 -0.05 -9.80 31.13
C LYS A 21 1.35 -9.38 30.66
N GLU A 22 2.22 -8.94 31.56
CA GLU A 22 3.61 -8.58 31.25
C GLU A 22 4.40 -9.78 30.73
N ARG A 23 4.21 -10.97 31.32
CA ARG A 23 4.82 -12.23 30.85
C ARG A 23 4.38 -12.60 29.44
N ASN A 24 3.13 -12.32 29.07
CA ASN A 24 2.58 -12.58 27.74
C ASN A 24 2.90 -11.49 26.70
N THR A 25 3.75 -10.50 27.01
CA THR A 25 4.08 -9.44 26.05
C THR A 25 5.54 -9.50 25.57
N ILE A 26 5.75 -9.10 24.32
CA ILE A 26 7.07 -8.86 23.72
C ILE A 26 7.16 -7.39 23.33
N GLN A 27 8.33 -6.79 23.58
CA GLN A 27 8.67 -5.48 23.04
C GLN A 27 9.32 -5.62 21.66
N VAL A 28 8.83 -4.88 20.68
CA VAL A 28 9.41 -4.86 19.33
C VAL A 28 9.93 -3.47 19.03
N ARG A 29 11.20 -3.36 18.62
CA ARG A 29 11.81 -2.09 18.21
C ARG A 29 11.94 -2.04 16.70
N VAL A 30 11.38 -1.01 16.08
CA VAL A 30 11.24 -0.91 14.62
C VAL A 30 11.94 0.32 14.08
N GLY A 31 12.65 0.13 12.97
CA GLY A 31 13.28 1.20 12.20
C GLY A 31 14.47 1.86 12.88
N LYS A 32 15.03 2.86 12.20
CA LYS A 32 16.25 3.59 12.63
C LYS A 32 16.07 4.30 13.97
N HIS A 33 14.87 4.80 14.25
CA HIS A 33 14.55 5.51 15.48
C HIS A 33 14.12 4.58 16.62
N LYS A 34 14.13 3.25 16.40
CA LYS A 34 13.78 2.23 17.39
C LYS A 34 12.42 2.48 18.03
N ASN A 35 11.41 2.75 17.20
CA ASN A 35 10.03 2.93 17.66
C ASN A 35 9.58 1.67 18.41
N LEU A 36 9.00 1.85 19.60
CA LEU A 36 8.64 0.75 20.49
C LEU A 36 7.20 0.30 20.25
N TYR A 37 7.02 -0.99 20.08
CA TYR A 37 5.74 -1.66 19.95
C TYR A 37 5.60 -2.76 20.98
N THR A 38 4.37 -3.09 21.35
CA THR A 38 4.04 -4.23 22.18
C THR A 38 3.16 -5.19 21.38
N LEU A 39 3.52 -6.48 21.42
CA LEU A 39 2.77 -7.61 20.85
C LEU A 39 2.49 -8.65 21.94
N GLU A 40 1.42 -9.40 21.79
CA GLU A 40 1.07 -10.54 22.64
C GLU A 40 1.78 -11.80 22.10
N LYS A 41 2.45 -12.56 22.98
CA LYS A 41 3.28 -13.72 22.64
C LYS A 41 2.46 -14.81 21.98
N ASP A 42 1.33 -15.15 22.58
CA ASP A 42 0.38 -16.13 22.08
C ASP A 42 -0.07 -15.84 20.65
N ILE A 43 -0.40 -14.58 20.34
CA ILE A 43 -0.77 -14.17 18.98
C ILE A 43 0.42 -14.28 18.02
N LEU A 44 1.58 -13.78 18.44
CA LEU A 44 2.79 -13.82 17.61
C LEU A 44 3.20 -15.26 17.31
N TYR A 45 3.22 -16.14 18.30
CA TYR A 45 3.70 -17.52 18.15
C TYR A 45 2.71 -18.37 17.34
N ARG A 46 1.40 -18.14 17.52
CA ARG A 46 0.36 -18.82 16.74
C ARG A 46 0.45 -18.51 15.24
N HIS A 47 0.74 -17.26 14.88
CA HIS A 47 0.62 -16.78 13.50
C HIS A 47 1.96 -16.50 12.81
N ALA A 48 3.05 -16.44 13.58
CA ALA A 48 4.41 -16.22 13.11
C ALA A 48 5.41 -17.03 13.94
N PRO A 49 5.31 -18.38 13.96
CA PRO A 49 6.14 -19.24 14.80
C PRO A 49 7.64 -19.09 14.53
N PHE A 50 8.03 -18.76 13.30
CA PHE A 50 9.45 -18.47 12.99
C PHE A 50 10.00 -17.28 13.80
N LEU A 51 9.16 -16.32 14.17
CA LEU A 51 9.56 -15.18 15.01
C LEU A 51 9.69 -15.55 16.49
N GLU A 52 9.15 -16.70 16.93
CA GLU A 52 9.34 -17.22 18.29
C GLU A 52 10.83 -17.48 18.58
N GLY A 53 11.51 -18.22 17.70
CA GLY A 53 12.94 -18.49 17.85
C GLY A 53 13.81 -17.23 17.81
N ALA A 54 13.38 -16.20 17.08
CA ALA A 54 14.04 -14.89 17.11
C ALA A 54 13.86 -14.20 18.48
N CYS A 55 12.67 -14.29 19.09
CA CYS A 55 12.43 -13.72 20.42
C CYS A 55 13.39 -14.31 21.47
N GLU A 56 13.55 -15.63 21.49
CA GLU A 56 14.38 -16.31 22.48
C GLU A 56 15.86 -15.92 22.36
N HIS A 57 16.36 -15.81 21.13
CA HIS A 57 17.76 -15.46 20.87
C HIS A 57 18.09 -14.00 21.22
N TYR A 58 17.17 -13.06 20.97
CA TYR A 58 17.38 -11.63 21.28
C TYR A 58 17.12 -11.25 22.74
N SER A 59 16.49 -12.14 23.52
CA SER A 59 16.18 -11.92 24.94
C SER A 59 17.32 -12.33 25.89
N ARG A 60 18.41 -12.90 25.38
CA ARG A 60 19.54 -13.37 26.20
C ARG A 60 20.22 -12.18 26.90
N GLY A 61 19.95 -12.02 28.20
CA GLY A 61 20.51 -10.96 29.04
C GLY A 61 19.63 -9.72 29.25
N LEU A 62 18.35 -9.76 28.86
CA LEU A 62 17.37 -8.72 29.16
C LEU A 62 16.27 -9.26 30.08
N ASP A 63 15.76 -8.40 30.98
CA ASP A 63 14.63 -8.74 31.86
C ASP A 63 13.29 -8.92 31.12
N HIS A 64 13.24 -8.63 29.82
CA HIS A 64 12.04 -8.67 28.99
C HIS A 64 12.32 -9.21 27.58
N SER A 65 11.35 -9.93 27.01
CA SER A 65 11.45 -10.46 25.66
C SER A 65 11.41 -9.33 24.62
N ALA A 66 12.44 -9.20 23.79
CA ALA A 66 12.55 -8.12 22.81
C ALA A 66 12.99 -8.59 21.42
N ILE A 67 12.41 -8.02 20.36
CA ILE A 67 12.82 -8.23 18.95
C ILE A 67 13.18 -6.89 18.32
N ASN A 68 14.21 -6.87 17.47
CA ASN A 68 14.61 -5.68 16.73
C ASN A 68 14.44 -5.88 15.21
N PHE A 69 13.73 -4.97 14.56
CA PHE A 69 13.58 -4.88 13.10
C PHE A 69 14.14 -3.55 12.59
N PRO A 70 15.49 -3.38 12.53
CA PRO A 70 16.11 -2.09 12.24
C PRO A 70 15.91 -1.63 10.79
N GLN A 71 15.67 -2.56 9.86
CA GLN A 71 15.49 -2.28 8.43
C GLN A 71 14.01 -2.09 8.05
N THR A 72 13.08 -2.46 8.92
CA THR A 72 11.64 -2.37 8.64
C THR A 72 11.13 -0.97 8.90
N ASN A 73 10.33 -0.44 7.96
CA ASN A 73 9.64 0.82 8.11
C ASN A 73 8.52 0.72 9.16
N ASP A 74 8.32 1.78 9.93
CA ASP A 74 7.24 1.93 10.90
C ASP A 74 5.85 1.63 10.32
N VAL A 75 5.58 2.12 9.11
CA VAL A 75 4.29 1.91 8.42
C VAL A 75 4.09 0.44 8.07
N VAL A 76 5.14 -0.21 7.57
CA VAL A 76 5.13 -1.63 7.19
C VAL A 76 4.91 -2.49 8.43
N PHE A 77 5.56 -2.16 9.55
CA PHE A 77 5.34 -2.89 10.80
C PHE A 77 3.93 -2.67 11.36
N LYS A 78 3.35 -1.47 11.23
CA LYS A 78 1.94 -1.23 11.60
C LYS A 78 0.98 -2.08 10.77
N LEU A 79 1.23 -2.23 9.47
CA LEU A 79 0.46 -3.11 8.60
C LEU A 79 0.61 -4.58 9.01
N PHE A 80 1.84 -5.03 9.23
CA PHE A 80 2.10 -6.37 9.77
C PHE A 80 1.38 -6.60 11.10
N LYS A 81 1.45 -5.65 12.04
CA LYS A 81 0.76 -5.74 13.33
C LYS A 81 -0.75 -5.82 13.13
N ALA A 82 -1.35 -4.99 12.28
CA ALA A 82 -2.77 -5.04 12.01
C ALA A 82 -3.18 -6.40 11.41
N TRP A 83 -2.37 -6.90 10.47
CA TRP A 83 -2.53 -8.21 9.87
C TRP A 83 -2.41 -9.33 10.92
N LEU A 84 -1.40 -9.30 11.78
CA LEU A 84 -1.13 -10.35 12.77
C LEU A 84 -2.35 -10.63 13.67
N TYR A 85 -3.15 -9.60 13.97
CA TYR A 85 -4.36 -9.73 14.81
C TYR A 85 -5.63 -10.06 14.03
N LYS A 86 -5.63 -9.94 12.69
CA LYS A 86 -6.81 -10.14 11.83
C LYS A 86 -6.65 -11.28 10.83
N LEU A 87 -5.42 -11.68 10.55
CA LEU A 87 -4.98 -12.52 9.44
C LEU A 87 -5.47 -12.05 8.07
N ASP A 88 -5.72 -10.75 7.94
CA ASP A 88 -6.26 -10.14 6.75
C ASP A 88 -5.67 -8.74 6.53
N LEU A 89 -5.30 -8.45 5.29
CA LEU A 89 -4.85 -7.13 4.85
C LEU A 89 -6.01 -6.21 4.46
N GLY A 90 -7.25 -6.72 4.40
CA GLY A 90 -8.41 -5.99 3.92
C GLY A 90 -8.44 -5.88 2.41
N ASP A 91 -9.55 -5.37 1.89
CA ASP A 91 -9.84 -5.37 0.46
C ASP A 91 -9.44 -4.07 -0.26
N ALA A 92 -8.77 -4.20 -1.40
CA ALA A 92 -8.32 -3.05 -2.19
C ALA A 92 -9.49 -2.28 -2.83
N ASP A 93 -10.56 -2.97 -3.24
CA ASP A 93 -11.70 -2.32 -3.90
C ASP A 93 -12.44 -1.43 -2.91
N GLU A 94 -12.58 -1.87 -1.65
CA GLU A 94 -13.11 -1.04 -0.57
C GLU A 94 -12.26 0.22 -0.32
N GLU A 95 -10.93 0.08 -0.24
CA GLU A 95 -10.03 1.22 -0.03
C GLU A 95 -10.13 2.24 -1.17
N ILE A 96 -10.18 1.76 -2.40
CA ILE A 96 -10.34 2.59 -3.60
C ILE A 96 -11.72 3.25 -3.62
N ALA A 97 -12.79 2.51 -3.30
CA ALA A 97 -14.15 3.04 -3.25
C ALA A 97 -14.27 4.16 -2.20
N GLN A 98 -13.68 3.97 -1.02
CA GLN A 98 -13.64 5.00 0.02
C GLN A 98 -12.88 6.23 -0.43
N TRP A 99 -11.73 6.08 -1.11
CA TRP A 99 -10.98 7.20 -1.65
C TRP A 99 -11.79 7.98 -2.71
N LYS A 100 -12.41 7.26 -3.66
CA LYS A 100 -13.30 7.86 -4.67
C LYS A 100 -14.46 8.62 -4.03
N ALA A 101 -15.11 8.04 -3.02
CA ALA A 101 -16.21 8.69 -2.31
C ALA A 101 -15.77 9.98 -1.56
N ARG A 102 -14.57 9.98 -0.96
CA ARG A 102 -14.01 11.19 -0.31
C ARG A 102 -13.77 12.32 -1.31
N LYS A 103 -13.23 12.00 -2.50
CA LYS A 103 -13.03 12.97 -3.58
C LYS A 103 -14.34 13.61 -4.06
N VAL A 104 -15.40 12.82 -4.22
CA VAL A 104 -16.73 13.33 -4.61
C VAL A 104 -17.28 14.30 -3.54
N LYS A 105 -17.14 13.95 -2.26
CA LYS A 105 -17.59 14.81 -1.14
C LYS A 105 -16.83 16.15 -1.11
N THR A 106 -15.52 16.15 -1.32
CA THR A 106 -14.71 17.38 -1.33
C THR A 106 -15.03 18.25 -2.55
N GLY A 107 -15.17 17.67 -3.75
CA GLY A 107 -15.57 18.42 -4.96
C GLY A 107 -17.00 18.98 -4.90
N SER A 108 -17.90 18.38 -4.12
CA SER A 108 -19.26 18.90 -3.92
C SER A 108 -19.34 20.10 -2.95
N LYS A 109 -18.35 20.28 -2.08
CA LYS A 109 -18.29 21.42 -1.16
C LYS A 109 -17.77 22.69 -1.84
N GLU A 110 -16.92 22.56 -2.86
CA GLU A 110 -16.41 23.71 -3.64
C GLU A 110 -17.45 24.31 -4.60
N ARG A 111 -18.56 23.59 -4.90
CA ARG A 111 -19.66 24.10 -5.75
C ARG A 111 -20.83 24.74 -4.98
N LYS A 112 -20.73 24.93 -3.66
CA LYS A 112 -21.82 25.47 -2.82
C LYS A 112 -21.48 26.78 -2.08
N LEU A 113 -20.58 27.58 -2.64
CA LEU A 113 -20.37 29.00 -2.32
C LEU A 113 -20.34 29.66 -3.71
N ASP A 114 -21.22 30.58 -4.14
CA ASP A 114 -22.02 31.57 -3.44
C ASP A 114 -23.10 32.03 -4.45
N GLU A 115 -24.38 31.67 -4.24
CA GLU A 115 -25.50 32.37 -4.88
C GLU A 115 -26.34 32.96 -3.73
N GLY A 116 -26.04 34.22 -3.40
CA GLY A 116 -26.70 35.03 -2.40
C GLY A 116 -26.60 36.52 -2.75
N PRO A 117 -27.60 37.35 -2.38
CA PRO A 117 -28.26 38.25 -3.32
C PRO A 117 -27.64 39.65 -3.46
N LEU A 118 -27.89 40.24 -4.63
CA LEU A 118 -27.66 41.65 -4.99
C LEU A 118 -28.07 42.61 -3.86
N ILE A 119 -27.11 43.43 -3.40
CA ILE A 119 -27.41 44.70 -2.76
C ILE A 119 -26.69 45.80 -3.53
N ASP A 120 -27.52 46.60 -4.17
CA ASP A 120 -27.26 47.87 -4.82
C ASP A 120 -26.97 48.93 -3.75
N LEU A 121 -25.88 49.71 -3.86
CA LEU A 121 -25.78 51.02 -3.20
C LEU A 121 -24.69 51.89 -3.84
N ASP A 122 -25.15 52.77 -4.72
CA ASP A 122 -24.48 54.00 -5.14
C ASP A 122 -24.03 54.86 -3.94
N THR A 123 -22.80 55.38 -3.97
CA THR A 123 -22.57 56.83 -4.14
C THR A 123 -21.08 57.24 -4.14
N SER A 124 -20.77 58.09 -5.13
CA SER A 124 -20.00 59.35 -5.00
C SER A 124 -18.48 59.40 -5.26
N LYS A 125 -18.18 59.94 -6.46
CA LYS A 125 -17.26 61.04 -6.81
C LYS A 125 -15.76 60.75 -7.08
N GLY A 126 -15.40 60.87 -8.36
CA GLY A 126 -14.61 62.04 -8.81
C GLY A 126 -13.41 61.82 -9.75
N ARG A 127 -13.59 62.19 -11.03
CA ARG A 127 -12.60 62.62 -12.07
C ARG A 127 -11.50 61.61 -12.48
N GLY A 128 -11.22 61.33 -13.75
CA GLY A 128 -11.63 61.88 -15.03
C GLY A 128 -10.51 61.68 -16.05
N ASN A 129 -10.75 60.96 -17.14
CA ASN A 129 -10.41 61.34 -18.52
C ASN A 129 -10.68 60.18 -19.50
N ALA A 130 -11.47 60.51 -20.52
CA ALA A 130 -11.93 59.64 -21.58
C ALA A 130 -11.05 59.74 -22.82
N ILE A 131 -10.68 58.60 -23.43
CA ILE A 131 -10.47 58.49 -24.87
C ILE A 131 -11.10 57.17 -25.39
N LYS A 132 -12.29 57.36 -25.98
CA LYS A 132 -12.98 56.70 -27.11
C LYS A 132 -12.67 55.24 -27.50
N ILE A 133 -13.63 54.38 -27.14
CA ILE A 133 -14.42 53.39 -27.90
C ILE A 133 -14.06 53.15 -29.38
N SER A 134 -13.82 51.88 -29.72
CA SER A 134 -14.41 51.22 -30.90
C SER A 134 -14.79 49.78 -30.53
N ASP A 135 -16.09 49.51 -30.52
CA ASP A 135 -16.71 48.20 -30.29
C ASP A 135 -16.39 47.18 -31.40
N PHE A 136 -16.23 45.90 -31.04
CA PHE A 136 -17.01 44.79 -31.61
C PHE A 136 -16.73 43.47 -30.84
N GLN A 137 -17.70 43.12 -29.99
CA GLN A 137 -18.27 41.79 -29.69
C GLN A 137 -17.38 40.57 -29.36
N ARG A 138 -17.55 40.11 -28.11
CA ARG A 138 -17.89 38.74 -27.63
C ARG A 138 -17.17 37.54 -28.27
N ASP A 139 -16.34 36.86 -27.48
CA ASP A 139 -16.75 35.60 -26.83
C ASP A 139 -15.71 35.20 -25.78
N GLU A 140 -16.06 35.39 -24.50
CA GLU A 140 -15.34 34.77 -23.37
C GLU A 140 -15.70 33.28 -23.32
N ASN A 141 -14.97 32.46 -24.09
CA ASN A 141 -14.93 31.03 -23.82
C ASN A 141 -14.00 30.78 -22.62
N LEU A 142 -14.61 30.77 -21.44
CA LEU A 142 -14.14 30.06 -20.24
C LEU A 142 -14.09 28.54 -20.55
N GLU A 143 -13.15 28.12 -21.39
CA GLU A 143 -12.72 26.73 -21.46
C GLU A 143 -11.71 26.49 -20.34
N THR A 144 -12.19 26.23 -19.13
CA THR A 144 -11.43 25.41 -18.17
C THR A 144 -11.31 24.01 -18.79
N LYS A 145 -10.25 23.84 -19.58
CA LYS A 145 -9.97 22.65 -20.39
C LYS A 145 -10.04 21.38 -19.55
N SER A 146 -10.77 20.38 -20.05
CA SER A 146 -10.88 19.04 -19.45
C SER A 146 -9.53 18.34 -19.21
N SER A 147 -8.44 18.81 -19.85
CA SER A 147 -7.08 18.31 -19.64
C SER A 147 -6.56 18.56 -18.23
N ASP A 148 -6.94 19.66 -17.60
CA ASP A 148 -6.44 20.01 -16.26
C ASP A 148 -7.10 19.13 -15.19
N LEU A 149 -8.40 18.85 -15.34
CA LEU A 149 -9.12 17.88 -14.51
C LEU A 149 -8.58 16.45 -14.69
N ASN A 150 -8.23 16.06 -15.91
CA ASN A 150 -7.68 14.72 -16.18
C ASN A 150 -6.26 14.56 -15.59
N THR A 151 -5.44 15.62 -15.66
CA THR A 151 -4.08 15.64 -15.09
C THR A 151 -4.11 15.68 -13.56
N ILE A 152 -4.97 16.49 -12.96
CA ILE A 152 -5.14 16.57 -11.50
C ILE A 152 -5.70 15.24 -10.95
N SER A 153 -6.60 14.59 -11.68
CA SER A 153 -7.14 13.27 -11.32
C SER A 153 -6.05 12.19 -11.32
N ASN A 154 -5.19 12.17 -12.34
CA ASN A 154 -4.08 11.21 -12.45
C ASN A 154 -3.02 11.41 -11.36
N VAL A 155 -2.66 12.66 -11.04
CA VAL A 155 -1.73 12.97 -9.94
C VAL A 155 -2.33 12.54 -8.60
N ALA A 156 -3.62 12.81 -8.37
CA ALA A 156 -4.29 12.43 -7.13
C ALA A 156 -4.39 10.91 -6.96
N LEU A 157 -4.68 10.18 -8.04
CA LEU A 157 -4.71 8.72 -8.04
C LEU A 157 -3.30 8.16 -7.77
N THR A 158 -2.28 8.71 -8.42
CA THR A 158 -0.87 8.31 -8.20
C THR A 158 -0.47 8.51 -6.74
N ASN A 159 -0.77 9.68 -6.15
CA ASN A 159 -0.47 9.97 -4.75
C ASN A 159 -1.22 9.07 -3.76
N PHE A 160 -2.37 8.53 -4.17
CA PHE A 160 -3.10 7.54 -3.38
C PHE A 160 -2.49 6.14 -3.53
N CYS A 161 -2.30 5.66 -4.75
CA CYS A 161 -1.83 4.30 -5.01
C CYS A 161 -0.37 4.07 -4.59
N TYR A 162 0.51 5.03 -4.86
CA TYR A 162 1.95 4.91 -4.62
C TYR A 162 2.29 4.42 -3.21
N PRO A 163 1.88 5.09 -2.11
CA PRO A 163 2.24 4.64 -0.77
C PRO A 163 1.62 3.28 -0.41
N HIS A 164 0.41 2.97 -0.88
CA HIS A 164 -0.25 1.70 -0.58
C HIS A 164 0.49 0.53 -1.25
N MET A 165 0.80 0.68 -2.54
CA MET A 165 1.51 -0.35 -3.30
C MET A 165 2.97 -0.49 -2.82
N ALA A 166 3.64 0.61 -2.46
CA ALA A 166 4.98 0.60 -1.85
C ALA A 166 5.01 -0.21 -0.56
N ASN A 167 4.09 0.08 0.34
CA ASN A 167 4.00 -0.62 1.60
C ASN A 167 3.67 -2.11 1.41
N LEU A 168 2.91 -2.51 0.39
CA LEU A 168 2.65 -3.92 0.08
C LEU A 168 3.89 -4.67 -0.40
N LEU A 169 4.73 -4.02 -1.22
CA LEU A 169 5.99 -4.62 -1.67
C LEU A 169 7.00 -4.76 -0.53
N ASP A 170 7.14 -3.73 0.31
CA ASP A 170 7.95 -3.82 1.53
C ASP A 170 7.41 -4.87 2.50
N LEU A 171 6.09 -4.95 2.67
CA LEU A 171 5.45 -5.93 3.55
C LEU A 171 5.66 -7.36 3.03
N TYR A 172 5.68 -7.56 1.71
CA TYR A 172 6.04 -8.84 1.11
C TYR A 172 7.48 -9.25 1.50
N LEU A 173 8.45 -8.33 1.39
CA LEU A 173 9.84 -8.62 1.79
C LEU A 173 9.96 -8.89 3.29
N PHE A 174 9.22 -8.14 4.11
CA PHE A 174 9.14 -8.42 5.54
C PHE A 174 8.54 -9.81 5.81
N ALA A 175 7.48 -10.17 5.11
CA ALA A 175 6.81 -11.46 5.24
C ALA A 175 7.72 -12.62 4.82
N ASP A 176 8.56 -12.43 3.79
CA ASP A 176 9.57 -13.41 3.39
C ASP A 176 10.65 -13.63 4.46
N MET A 177 11.15 -12.54 5.03
CA MET A 177 12.10 -12.59 6.16
C MET A 177 11.48 -13.29 7.37
N ALA A 178 10.20 -13.03 7.65
CA ALA A 178 9.45 -13.61 8.76
C ALA A 178 8.85 -15.00 8.47
N LYS A 179 9.06 -15.55 7.26
CA LYS A 179 8.53 -16.85 6.81
C LYS A 179 7.00 -16.96 6.88
N LEU A 180 6.30 -15.92 6.41
CA LEU A 180 4.85 -15.80 6.45
C LEU A 180 4.23 -15.97 5.05
N ALA A 181 4.05 -17.23 4.61
CA ALA A 181 3.50 -17.57 3.30
C ALA A 181 2.12 -16.92 3.05
N LEU A 182 1.20 -17.00 4.02
CA LEU A 182 -0.13 -16.40 3.90
C LEU A 182 -0.06 -14.89 3.65
N LEU A 183 0.80 -14.18 4.38
CA LEU A 183 0.97 -12.74 4.23
C LEU A 183 1.57 -12.38 2.86
N LYS A 184 2.54 -13.16 2.36
CA LYS A 184 3.11 -13.00 1.01
C LYS A 184 2.02 -13.13 -0.06
N ASN A 185 1.18 -14.15 0.04
CA ASN A 185 0.07 -14.38 -0.89
C ASN A 185 -0.93 -13.22 -0.87
N GLN A 186 -1.31 -12.75 0.32
CA GLN A 186 -2.21 -11.60 0.46
C GLN A 186 -1.61 -10.30 -0.08
N CYS A 187 -0.29 -10.08 0.06
CA CYS A 187 0.38 -8.93 -0.55
C CYS A 187 0.26 -8.96 -2.08
N ILE A 188 0.52 -10.10 -2.72
CA ILE A 188 0.37 -10.28 -4.17
C ILE A 188 -1.09 -10.03 -4.59
N ALA A 189 -2.05 -10.68 -3.91
CA ALA A 189 -3.46 -10.55 -4.21
C ALA A 189 -3.94 -9.09 -4.15
N LYS A 190 -3.60 -8.39 -3.07
CA LYS A 190 -4.01 -7.00 -2.86
C LYS A 190 -3.32 -6.06 -3.84
N TYR A 191 -2.05 -6.27 -4.14
CA TYR A 191 -1.31 -5.50 -5.15
C TYR A 191 -1.94 -5.66 -6.54
N TYR A 192 -2.30 -6.89 -6.93
CA TYR A 192 -2.96 -7.15 -8.21
C TYR A 192 -4.32 -6.45 -8.28
N LYS A 193 -5.16 -6.56 -7.25
CA LYS A 193 -6.45 -5.86 -7.19
C LYS A 193 -6.31 -4.34 -7.34
N PHE A 194 -5.35 -3.74 -6.62
CA PHE A 194 -5.02 -2.32 -6.81
C PHE A 194 -4.69 -1.99 -8.27
N THR A 195 -3.86 -2.82 -8.90
CA THR A 195 -3.46 -2.63 -10.30
C THR A 195 -4.67 -2.72 -11.23
N LYS A 196 -5.54 -3.73 -11.07
CA LYS A 196 -6.75 -3.90 -11.91
C LYS A 196 -7.73 -2.75 -11.76
N ALA A 197 -7.95 -2.29 -10.53
CA ALA A 197 -8.96 -1.27 -10.25
C ALA A 197 -8.51 0.16 -10.63
N THR A 198 -7.21 0.38 -10.82
CA THR A 198 -6.64 1.72 -11.06
C THR A 198 -5.86 1.85 -12.37
N GLY A 199 -5.43 0.74 -12.97
CA GLY A 199 -4.49 0.74 -14.09
C GLY A 199 -3.08 1.23 -13.72
N TYR A 200 -2.82 1.51 -12.44
CA TYR A 200 -1.55 2.01 -11.95
C TYR A 200 -0.64 0.88 -11.50
N ILE A 201 0.63 0.95 -11.89
CA ILE A 201 1.70 0.08 -11.40
C ILE A 201 2.87 0.94 -10.95
N MET A 202 3.53 0.51 -9.87
CA MET A 202 4.58 1.27 -9.24
C MET A 202 5.95 0.90 -9.82
N THR A 203 6.24 1.37 -11.04
CA THR A 203 7.52 1.13 -11.71
C THR A 203 8.75 1.57 -10.92
N PRO A 204 8.77 2.70 -10.17
CA PRO A 204 9.98 3.15 -9.46
C PRO A 204 10.52 2.15 -8.43
N TRP A 205 9.69 1.20 -8.00
CA TRP A 205 10.06 0.17 -7.04
C TRP A 205 10.64 -1.10 -7.65
N LEU A 206 10.57 -1.26 -8.98
CA LEU A 206 11.05 -2.47 -9.66
C LEU A 206 12.55 -2.70 -9.42
N SER A 207 13.36 -1.64 -9.48
CA SER A 207 14.78 -1.70 -9.16
C SER A 207 15.05 -2.16 -7.72
N TYR A 208 14.25 -1.70 -6.77
CA TYR A 208 14.35 -2.12 -5.37
C TYR A 208 13.94 -3.60 -5.22
N MET A 209 12.82 -4.00 -5.82
CA MET A 209 12.37 -5.39 -5.77
C MET A 209 13.37 -6.35 -6.38
N TRP A 210 13.93 -6.05 -7.56
CA TRP A 210 14.96 -6.89 -8.17
C TRP A 210 16.25 -6.92 -7.34
N LYS A 211 16.57 -5.87 -6.57
CA LYS A 211 17.72 -5.91 -5.66
C LYS A 211 17.53 -6.85 -4.46
N TYR A 212 16.30 -6.96 -3.94
CA TYR A 212 16.02 -7.65 -2.66
C TYR A 212 15.22 -8.95 -2.81
N THR A 213 15.01 -9.42 -4.03
CA THR A 213 14.37 -10.70 -4.32
C THR A 213 15.25 -11.56 -5.21
N THR A 214 15.02 -12.86 -5.24
CA THR A 214 15.71 -13.82 -6.12
C THR A 214 14.77 -14.32 -7.21
N LYS A 215 15.33 -14.93 -8.28
CA LYS A 215 14.57 -15.37 -9.47
C LYS A 215 13.51 -16.43 -9.17
N ASP A 216 13.69 -17.21 -8.11
CA ASP A 216 12.78 -18.25 -7.64
C ASP A 216 11.60 -17.70 -6.82
N MET A 217 11.65 -16.43 -6.39
CA MET A 217 10.55 -15.84 -5.63
C MET A 217 9.34 -15.55 -6.51
N LEU A 218 8.16 -15.97 -6.05
CA LEU A 218 6.91 -15.83 -6.78
C LEU A 218 6.53 -14.37 -7.07
N ILE A 219 6.92 -13.40 -6.23
CA ILE A 219 6.71 -11.97 -6.50
C ILE A 219 7.42 -11.50 -7.77
N ARG A 220 8.63 -12.01 -8.08
CA ARG A 220 9.33 -11.63 -9.31
C ARG A 220 8.58 -12.16 -10.52
N LYS A 221 8.15 -13.43 -10.46
CA LYS A 221 7.35 -14.06 -11.52
C LYS A 221 6.03 -13.29 -11.73
N PHE A 222 5.33 -12.96 -10.64
CA PHE A 222 4.10 -12.17 -10.67
C PHE A 222 4.30 -10.80 -11.32
N LEU A 223 5.31 -10.03 -10.89
CA LEU A 223 5.58 -8.70 -11.45
C LEU A 223 6.00 -8.78 -12.93
N LEU A 224 6.78 -9.80 -13.31
CA LEU A 224 7.20 -10.02 -14.68
C LEU A 224 6.01 -10.33 -15.59
N ASP A 225 5.12 -11.22 -15.15
CA ASP A 225 3.91 -11.57 -15.90
C ASP A 225 2.94 -10.39 -15.97
N LEU A 226 2.76 -9.64 -14.88
CA LEU A 226 1.95 -8.42 -14.83
C LEU A 226 2.42 -7.39 -15.86
N LEU A 227 3.73 -7.12 -15.90
CA LEU A 227 4.33 -6.22 -16.87
C LEU A 227 4.19 -6.73 -18.31
N THR A 228 4.32 -8.05 -18.52
CA THR A 228 4.31 -8.64 -19.87
C THR A 228 2.91 -8.72 -20.47
N TRP A 229 1.91 -9.10 -19.66
CA TRP A 229 0.58 -9.46 -20.14
C TRP A 229 -0.46 -8.38 -20.00
N GLU A 230 -0.36 -7.51 -18.99
CA GLU A 230 -1.43 -6.57 -18.66
C GLU A 230 -1.04 -5.09 -18.77
N MET A 231 0.26 -4.78 -18.78
CA MET A 231 0.72 -3.40 -18.84
C MET A 231 0.90 -2.91 -20.29
N PRO A 232 0.50 -1.66 -20.59
CA PRO A 232 0.59 -1.11 -21.94
C PRO A 232 2.05 -0.78 -22.32
N PRO A 233 2.43 -0.87 -23.61
CA PRO A 233 3.78 -0.52 -24.08
C PRO A 233 4.26 0.88 -23.66
N LEU A 234 3.34 1.85 -23.60
CA LEU A 234 3.62 3.23 -23.20
C LEU A 234 4.25 3.33 -21.79
N LEU A 235 3.96 2.38 -20.90
CA LEU A 235 4.57 2.32 -19.57
C LEU A 235 6.10 2.18 -19.66
N PHE A 236 6.59 1.34 -20.57
CA PHE A 236 8.02 1.08 -20.73
C PHE A 236 8.76 2.26 -21.35
N GLU A 237 8.11 2.98 -22.26
CA GLU A 237 8.67 4.19 -22.87
C GLU A 237 8.79 5.31 -21.83
N THR A 238 7.71 5.57 -21.09
CA THR A 238 7.62 6.67 -20.12
C THR A 238 8.53 6.45 -18.92
N ASN A 239 8.62 5.20 -18.43
CA ASN A 239 9.32 4.87 -17.19
C ASN A 239 10.58 4.04 -17.43
N SER A 240 11.18 4.10 -18.63
CA SER A 240 12.33 3.26 -19.03
C SER A 240 13.49 3.20 -18.01
N LYS A 241 13.72 4.28 -17.27
CA LYS A 241 14.76 4.38 -16.23
C LYS A 241 14.49 3.53 -14.99
N ASP A 242 13.24 3.16 -14.72
CA ASP A 242 12.85 2.41 -13.53
C ASP A 242 13.16 0.91 -13.65
N PHE A 243 13.36 0.42 -14.87
CA PHE A 243 13.60 -0.99 -15.18
C PHE A 243 15.10 -1.31 -15.12
N PRO A 244 15.59 -2.08 -14.15
CA PRO A 244 16.99 -2.50 -14.12
C PRO A 244 17.30 -3.45 -15.28
N GLU A 245 18.58 -3.53 -15.67
CA GLU A 245 19.03 -4.32 -16.83
C GLU A 245 18.59 -5.79 -16.76
N GLU A 246 18.72 -6.42 -15.59
CA GLU A 246 18.27 -7.80 -15.36
C GLU A 246 16.79 -7.98 -15.68
N LEU A 247 15.93 -7.07 -15.19
CA LEU A 247 14.49 -7.10 -15.47
C LEU A 247 14.20 -6.88 -16.97
N ARG A 248 14.93 -5.99 -17.65
CA ARG A 248 14.73 -5.75 -19.08
C ARG A 248 15.00 -7.02 -19.90
N LEU A 249 16.06 -7.75 -19.57
CA LEU A 249 16.37 -9.02 -20.23
C LEU A 249 15.30 -10.08 -19.95
N GLU A 250 14.86 -10.20 -18.70
CA GLU A 250 13.78 -11.12 -18.32
C GLU A 250 12.46 -10.79 -19.04
N LEU A 251 12.13 -9.51 -19.18
CA LEU A 251 10.96 -9.05 -19.93
C LEU A 251 11.04 -9.40 -21.41
N LEU A 252 12.19 -9.18 -22.05
CA LEU A 252 12.39 -9.53 -23.46
C LEU A 252 12.21 -11.03 -23.70
N VAL A 253 12.74 -11.86 -22.80
CA VAL A 253 12.56 -13.31 -22.86
C VAL A 253 11.08 -13.68 -22.68
N ASN A 254 10.41 -13.12 -21.67
CA ASN A 254 9.00 -13.44 -21.40
C ASN A 254 8.09 -12.98 -22.55
N MET A 255 8.27 -11.76 -23.06
CA MET A 255 7.57 -11.25 -24.25
C MET A 255 7.83 -12.13 -25.48
N GLY A 256 9.07 -12.59 -25.68
CA GLY A 256 9.41 -13.52 -26.74
C GLY A 256 8.61 -14.83 -26.67
N TYR A 257 8.45 -15.38 -25.46
CA TYR A 257 7.61 -16.56 -25.24
C TYR A 257 6.14 -16.27 -25.58
N VAL A 258 5.58 -15.15 -25.11
CA VAL A 258 4.20 -14.75 -25.43
C VAL A 258 3.98 -14.61 -26.93
N ILE A 259 4.93 -13.99 -27.65
CA ILE A 259 4.87 -13.84 -29.12
C ILE A 259 4.92 -15.22 -29.81
N GLN A 260 5.72 -16.15 -29.32
CA GLN A 260 5.76 -17.51 -29.86
C GLN A 260 4.43 -18.24 -29.63
N VAL A 261 3.87 -18.16 -28.43
CA VAL A 261 2.55 -18.73 -28.12
C VAL A 261 1.48 -18.10 -29.02
N ALA A 262 1.52 -16.79 -29.24
CA ALA A 262 0.59 -16.10 -30.13
C ALA A 262 0.71 -16.52 -31.60
N ARG A 263 1.93 -16.82 -32.07
CA ARG A 263 2.20 -17.21 -33.46
C ARG A 263 1.86 -18.67 -33.75
N TYR A 264 2.08 -19.56 -32.80
CA TYR A 264 2.02 -21.02 -33.02
C TYR A 264 0.98 -21.74 -32.16
N GLY A 265 0.35 -21.06 -31.20
CA GLY A 265 -0.64 -21.63 -30.30
C GLY A 265 -1.99 -21.83 -30.97
N THR A 266 -2.65 -22.94 -30.62
CA THR A 266 -4.03 -23.26 -31.04
C THR A 266 -5.09 -22.76 -30.04
N LEU A 267 -4.65 -22.22 -28.89
CA LEU A 267 -5.51 -21.64 -27.86
C LEU A 267 -5.58 -20.11 -28.01
N THR A 268 -6.73 -19.54 -27.66
CA THR A 268 -6.90 -18.08 -27.53
C THR A 268 -5.88 -17.55 -26.52
N ILE A 269 -5.01 -16.62 -26.95
CA ILE A 269 -3.92 -16.01 -26.16
C ILE A 269 -4.39 -15.53 -24.78
N GLU A 270 -5.61 -15.00 -24.69
CA GLU A 270 -6.22 -14.55 -23.43
C GLU A 270 -6.33 -15.65 -22.38
N LYS A 271 -6.60 -16.90 -22.78
CA LYS A 271 -6.66 -18.05 -21.87
C LYS A 271 -5.28 -18.47 -21.38
N SER A 272 -4.22 -18.05 -22.07
CA SER A 272 -2.84 -18.32 -21.72
C SER A 272 -2.24 -17.29 -20.77
N ASN A 273 -2.96 -16.19 -20.45
CA ASN A 273 -2.50 -15.23 -19.46
C ASN A 273 -2.42 -15.91 -18.08
N PRO A 274 -1.21 -16.06 -17.49
CA PRO A 274 -1.03 -16.75 -16.21
C PRO A 274 -1.66 -16.01 -15.03
N LEU A 275 -1.96 -14.72 -15.17
CA LEU A 275 -2.63 -13.89 -14.15
C LEU A 275 -4.13 -14.18 -14.00
N ASN A 276 -4.71 -14.97 -14.92
CA ASN A 276 -6.09 -15.45 -14.77
C ASN A 276 -6.26 -16.35 -13.54
N ASP A 277 -5.18 -16.95 -13.04
CA ASP A 277 -5.17 -17.71 -11.79
C ASP A 277 -3.98 -17.27 -10.91
N LEU A 278 -4.29 -16.48 -9.87
CA LEU A 278 -3.27 -15.97 -8.96
C LEU A 278 -2.62 -17.05 -8.08
N ASN A 279 -3.21 -18.25 -7.98
CA ASN A 279 -2.62 -19.36 -7.23
C ASN A 279 -1.27 -19.79 -7.82
N ASN A 280 -1.00 -19.46 -9.10
CA ASN A 280 0.30 -19.64 -9.75
C ASN A 280 1.44 -18.86 -9.08
N TYR A 281 1.11 -17.88 -8.23
CA TYR A 281 2.05 -17.00 -7.54
C TYR A 281 1.96 -17.12 -6.02
N TYR A 282 1.22 -18.10 -5.51
CA TYR A 282 1.04 -18.31 -4.08
C TYR A 282 1.94 -19.42 -3.55
N GLU A 283 2.52 -19.16 -2.38
CA GLU A 283 3.21 -20.17 -1.59
C GLU A 283 2.17 -21.06 -0.92
N LYS A 284 2.51 -22.35 -0.76
CA LYS A 284 1.67 -23.27 0.00
C LYS A 284 1.62 -22.79 1.45
N VAL A 285 0.41 -22.64 1.96
CA VAL A 285 0.16 -22.34 3.37
C VAL A 285 -0.08 -23.68 4.06
N GLU A 286 0.77 -24.03 5.03
CA GLU A 286 0.51 -25.18 5.90
C GLU A 286 -0.77 -24.88 6.70
N GLU A 287 -1.72 -25.80 6.67
CA GLU A 287 -2.90 -25.71 7.53
C GLU A 287 -2.40 -25.83 8.98
N LEU A 288 -2.46 -24.74 9.73
CA LEU A 288 -2.24 -24.77 11.16
C LEU A 288 -3.43 -25.53 11.75
N ASP A 289 -3.18 -26.73 12.29
CA ASP A 289 -4.19 -27.52 13.02
C ASP A 289 -4.88 -26.60 14.05
N ALA A 290 -6.20 -26.45 13.89
CA ALA A 290 -7.06 -25.56 14.66
C ALA A 290 -7.31 -26.03 16.09
#